data_AF-A0A935HA00-F1
#
_entry.id   AF-A0A935HA00-F1
#
_cell.length_a   1.000
_cell.length_b   1.000
_cell.length_c   1.000
_cell.angle_alpha   90.00
_cell.angle_beta   90.00
_cell.angle_gamma   90.00
#
_symmetry.space_group_name_H-M   'P 1'
#
loop_
_entity.id
_entity.type
_entity.pdbx_description
1 polymer ?
#
loop_
_entity_poly.entity_id
_entity_poly.type
_entity_poly.pdbx_seq_one_letter_code
_entity_poly.pdbx_strand_id
1 'polypeptide(L)'
;MKTALRTPVETVTPAKVLRRFRVVFNAVRTHFRHMEKQVGLGGAQVWALSLIQAKPGLGMGEVAKHMDIHQSTASNLIKALLRKELIRMEKAPGDRRNVCLTILPAGASLLQQVPGPFEGVLPQALGSLSADTLQRLDADLGQLIGLLNADEAAEETPLAQL
;
A
#
# COMPACT_ATOMS: atom_id res chain seq x y z
N MET A 1 21.35 44.26 -28.82
CA MET A 1 20.23 44.05 -27.90
C MET A 1 19.32 42.98 -28.50
N LYS A 2 19.41 41.72 -28.04
CA LYS A 2 18.52 40.63 -28.45
C LYS A 2 17.56 40.35 -27.29
N THR A 3 16.30 40.66 -27.50
CA THR A 3 15.19 40.43 -26.58
C THR A 3 15.03 38.93 -26.32
N ALA A 4 15.30 38.51 -25.08
CA ALA A 4 15.04 37.15 -24.63
C ALA A 4 13.52 36.93 -24.56
N LEU A 5 13.01 36.02 -25.39
CA LEU A 5 11.64 35.52 -25.31
C LEU A 5 11.48 34.78 -23.98
N ARG A 6 10.77 35.40 -23.03
CA ARG A 6 10.29 34.74 -21.81
C ARG A 6 9.23 33.71 -22.23
N THR A 7 9.56 32.43 -22.12
CA THR A 7 8.58 31.33 -22.20
C THR A 7 7.47 31.58 -21.16
N PRO A 8 6.17 31.38 -21.48
CA PRO A 8 5.11 31.58 -20.51
C PRO A 8 5.30 30.60 -19.36
N VAL A 9 5.39 31.10 -18.13
CA VAL A 9 5.31 30.27 -16.93
C VAL A 9 3.90 29.71 -16.89
N GLU A 10 3.75 28.43 -17.19
CA GLU A 10 2.47 27.74 -17.20
C GLU A 10 1.89 27.76 -15.77
N THR A 11 0.91 28.64 -15.52
CA THR A 11 0.28 28.79 -14.20
C THR A 11 -0.36 27.48 -13.76
N VAL A 12 -0.02 27.02 -12.55
CA VAL A 12 -0.64 25.82 -11.95
C VAL A 12 -2.10 26.15 -11.61
N THR A 13 -3.04 25.37 -12.13
CA THR A 13 -4.48 25.52 -11.87
C THR A 13 -5.03 24.34 -11.06
N PRO A 14 -6.15 24.49 -10.32
CA PRO A 14 -6.79 23.38 -9.61
C PRO A 14 -7.11 22.20 -10.53
N ALA A 15 -7.56 22.46 -11.76
CA ALA A 15 -7.84 21.43 -12.76
C ALA A 15 -6.57 20.64 -13.16
N LYS A 16 -5.41 21.31 -13.26
CA LYS A 16 -4.13 20.65 -13.54
C LYS A 16 -3.70 19.75 -12.38
N VAL A 17 -3.86 20.21 -11.13
CA VAL A 17 -3.57 19.41 -9.93
C VAL A 17 -4.52 18.21 -9.83
N LEU A 18 -5.81 18.37 -10.07
CA LEU A 18 -6.78 17.27 -10.08
C LEU A 18 -6.45 16.19 -11.14
N ARG A 19 -5.98 16.60 -12.32
CA ARG A 19 -5.48 15.64 -13.33
C ARG A 19 -4.28 14.85 -12.83
N ARG A 20 -3.37 15.46 -12.08
CA ARG A 20 -2.23 14.76 -11.47
C ARG A 20 -2.69 13.73 -10.44
N PHE A 21 -3.64 14.07 -9.56
CA PHE A 21 -4.26 13.09 -8.65
C PHE A 21 -4.84 11.90 -9.41
N ARG A 22 -5.58 12.13 -10.50
CA ARG A 22 -6.11 11.04 -11.34
C ARG A 22 -5.02 10.14 -11.93
N VAL A 23 -3.89 10.72 -12.34
CA VAL A 23 -2.75 9.93 -12.82
C VAL A 23 -2.18 9.06 -11.70
N VAL A 24 -1.98 9.61 -10.50
CA VAL A 24 -1.49 8.87 -9.34
C VAL A 24 -2.44 7.72 -8.96
N PHE A 25 -3.72 8.00 -8.75
CA PHE A 25 -4.70 6.97 -8.39
C PHE A 25 -4.86 5.90 -9.47
N ASN A 26 -4.82 6.28 -10.76
CA ASN A 26 -4.88 5.30 -11.84
C ASN A 26 -3.62 4.42 -11.89
N ALA A 27 -2.43 4.96 -11.61
CA ALA A 27 -1.21 4.17 -11.54
C ALA A 27 -1.30 3.13 -10.41
N VAL A 28 -1.73 3.55 -9.22
CA VAL A 28 -1.96 2.68 -8.05
C VAL A 28 -2.96 1.57 -8.38
N ARG A 29 -4.14 1.94 -8.88
CA ARG A 29 -5.20 0.98 -9.22
C ARG A 29 -4.80 0.01 -10.33
N THR A 30 -4.07 0.49 -11.34
CA THR A 30 -3.59 -0.35 -12.44
C THR A 30 -2.61 -1.40 -11.94
N HIS A 31 -1.70 -1.02 -11.03
CA HIS A 31 -0.75 -1.94 -10.42
C HIS A 31 -1.46 -3.09 -9.68
N PHE A 32 -2.36 -2.77 -8.75
CA PHE A 32 -3.05 -3.81 -7.98
C PHE A 32 -3.98 -4.68 -8.82
N ARG A 33 -4.64 -4.11 -9.85
CA ARG A 33 -5.42 -4.91 -10.81
C ARG A 33 -4.55 -5.84 -11.64
N HIS A 34 -3.33 -5.44 -11.98
CA HIS A 34 -2.40 -6.30 -12.70
C HIS A 34 -1.97 -7.49 -11.83
N MET A 35 -1.61 -7.23 -10.57
CA MET A 35 -1.30 -8.28 -9.59
C MET A 35 -2.48 -9.24 -9.41
N GLU A 36 -3.69 -8.71 -9.23
CA GLU A 36 -4.89 -9.54 -9.05
C GLU A 36 -5.17 -10.42 -10.27
N LYS A 37 -5.02 -9.90 -11.48
CA LYS A 37 -5.20 -10.70 -12.70
C LYS A 37 -4.16 -11.81 -12.84
N GLN A 38 -2.95 -11.62 -12.34
CA GLN A 38 -1.88 -12.62 -12.46
C GLN A 38 -2.05 -13.79 -11.51
N VAL A 39 -2.48 -13.54 -10.27
CA VAL A 39 -2.49 -14.58 -9.22
C VAL A 39 -3.83 -14.79 -8.52
N GLY A 40 -4.88 -14.07 -8.92
CA GLY A 40 -6.21 -14.21 -8.33
C GLY A 40 -6.29 -13.84 -6.84
N LEU A 41 -5.40 -12.93 -6.40
CA LEU A 41 -5.36 -12.33 -5.07
C LEU A 41 -5.47 -10.82 -5.18
N GLY A 42 -6.30 -10.20 -4.35
CA GLY A 42 -6.34 -8.73 -4.27
C GLY A 42 -4.99 -8.17 -3.80
N GLY A 43 -4.66 -6.94 -4.19
CA GLY A 43 -3.37 -6.31 -3.88
C GLY A 43 -3.00 -6.36 -2.39
N ALA A 44 -3.97 -6.09 -1.50
CA ALA A 44 -3.76 -6.14 -0.06
C ALA A 44 -3.46 -7.55 0.45
N GLN A 45 -4.02 -8.59 -0.19
CA GLN A 45 -3.75 -9.99 0.15
C GLN A 45 -2.34 -10.38 -0.30
N VAL A 46 -1.91 -9.93 -1.49
CA VAL A 46 -0.54 -10.14 -1.97
C VAL A 46 0.46 -9.44 -1.04
N TRP A 47 0.18 -8.20 -0.64
CA TRP A 47 1.02 -7.48 0.30
C TRP A 47 1.12 -8.20 1.65
N ALA A 48 -0.01 -8.60 2.25
CA ALA A 48 -0.04 -9.36 3.49
C ALA A 48 0.75 -10.67 3.38
N LEU A 49 0.59 -11.41 2.27
CA LEU A 49 1.32 -12.65 2.01
C LEU A 49 2.83 -12.42 1.91
N SER A 50 3.26 -11.36 1.22
CA SER A 50 4.67 -10.97 1.10
C SER A 50 5.27 -10.57 2.45
N LEU A 51 4.51 -9.88 3.30
CA LEU A 51 4.92 -9.50 4.65
C LEU A 51 5.15 -10.73 5.53
N ILE A 52 4.23 -11.71 5.48
CA ILE A 52 4.36 -12.98 6.21
C ILE A 52 5.56 -13.79 5.71
N GLN A 53 5.85 -13.75 4.41
CA GLN A 53 7.05 -14.39 3.86
C GLN A 53 8.33 -13.72 4.39
N ALA A 54 8.39 -12.39 4.38
CA ALA A 54 9.54 -11.63 4.81
C ALA A 54 9.78 -11.72 6.32
N LYS A 55 8.71 -11.91 7.11
CA LYS A 55 8.74 -11.97 8.58
C LYS A 55 7.93 -13.17 9.08
N PRO A 56 8.49 -14.39 9.03
CA PRO A 56 7.81 -15.56 9.57
C PRO A 56 7.59 -15.42 11.07
N GLY A 57 6.42 -15.86 11.56
CA GLY A 57 6.07 -15.82 12.98
C GLY A 57 5.26 -14.60 13.41
N LEU A 58 4.98 -13.66 12.51
CA LEU A 58 4.15 -12.47 12.81
C LEU A 58 2.80 -12.86 13.40
N GLY A 59 2.38 -12.11 14.42
CA GLY A 59 1.02 -12.14 14.93
C GLY A 59 0.07 -11.22 14.17
N MET A 60 -1.24 -11.37 14.44
CA MET A 60 -2.29 -10.55 13.81
C MET A 60 -2.10 -9.04 14.03
N GLY A 61 -1.75 -8.64 15.26
CA GLY A 61 -1.52 -7.23 15.58
C GLY A 61 -0.28 -6.66 14.89
N GLU A 62 0.74 -7.49 14.66
CA GLU A 62 1.93 -7.05 13.94
C GLU A 62 1.67 -6.91 12.44
N VAL A 63 0.86 -7.80 11.84
CA VAL A 63 0.40 -7.61 10.46
C VAL A 63 -0.36 -6.30 10.32
N ALA A 64 -1.31 -6.04 11.22
CA ALA A 64 -2.07 -4.80 11.25
C ALA A 64 -1.16 -3.56 11.30
N LYS A 65 -0.19 -3.56 12.24
CA LYS A 65 0.77 -2.47 12.40
C LYS A 65 1.67 -2.26 11.17
N HIS A 66 2.19 -3.33 10.56
CA HIS A 66 3.10 -3.20 9.41
C HIS A 66 2.40 -2.78 8.13
N MET A 67 1.12 -3.13 7.99
CA MET A 67 0.31 -2.73 6.85
C MET A 67 -0.39 -1.38 7.06
N ASP A 68 -0.21 -0.79 8.25
CA ASP A 68 -0.88 0.42 8.71
C ASP A 68 -2.41 0.32 8.56
N ILE A 69 -2.98 -0.74 9.13
CA ILE A 69 -4.41 -1.05 9.06
C ILE A 69 -5.04 -1.41 10.37
N HIS A 70 -6.35 -1.15 10.45
CA HIS A 70 -7.17 -1.67 11.53
C HIS A 70 -7.11 -3.22 11.63
N GLN A 71 -7.12 -3.73 12.86
CA GLN A 71 -6.96 -5.16 13.15
C GLN A 71 -8.06 -6.03 12.51
N SER A 72 -9.28 -5.52 12.39
CA SER A 72 -10.38 -6.24 11.73
C SER A 72 -10.11 -6.46 10.23
N THR A 73 -9.56 -5.44 9.57
CA THR A 73 -9.13 -5.48 8.16
C THR A 73 -8.02 -6.51 7.98
N ALA A 74 -6.98 -6.46 8.82
CA ALA A 74 -5.92 -7.47 8.83
C ALA A 74 -6.49 -8.88 8.99
N SER A 75 -7.41 -9.06 9.95
CA SER A 75 -8.06 -10.36 10.22
C SER A 75 -8.79 -10.92 9.00
N ASN A 76 -9.49 -10.06 8.23
CA ASN A 76 -10.17 -10.48 7.01
C ASN A 76 -9.19 -10.89 5.90
N LEU A 77 -8.08 -10.16 5.74
CA LEU A 77 -7.02 -10.52 4.80
C LEU A 77 -6.41 -11.89 5.16
N ILE A 78 -6.04 -12.08 6.43
CA ILE A 78 -5.44 -13.34 6.91
C ILE A 78 -6.41 -14.52 6.78
N LYS A 79 -7.70 -14.34 7.12
CA LYS A 79 -8.73 -15.37 6.90
C LYS A 79 -8.83 -15.78 5.43
N ALA A 80 -8.74 -14.83 4.49
CA ALA A 80 -8.76 -15.15 3.07
C ALA A 80 -7.53 -15.95 2.63
N LEU A 81 -6.33 -15.59 3.12
CA LEU A 81 -5.09 -16.32 2.83
C LEU A 81 -5.08 -17.74 3.44
N LEU A 82 -5.61 -17.92 4.65
CA LEU A 82 -5.79 -19.23 5.28
C LEU A 82 -6.74 -20.12 4.50
N ARG A 83 -7.91 -19.59 4.07
CA ARG A 83 -8.89 -20.34 3.26
C ARG A 83 -8.34 -20.80 1.91
N LYS A 84 -7.36 -20.06 1.37
CA LYS A 84 -6.67 -20.42 0.13
C LYS A 84 -5.43 -21.31 0.36
N GLU A 85 -5.18 -21.72 1.60
CA GLU A 85 -4.05 -22.59 1.99
C GLU A 85 -2.68 -21.99 1.60
N LEU A 86 -2.57 -20.66 1.60
CA LEU A 86 -1.33 -19.96 1.25
C LEU A 86 -0.45 -19.69 2.47
N ILE A 87 -1.05 -19.68 3.66
CA ILE A 87 -0.39 -19.51 4.95
C ILE A 87 -0.97 -20.51 5.94
N ARG A 88 -0.25 -20.73 7.04
CA ARG A 88 -0.75 -21.44 8.22
C ARG A 88 -0.65 -20.56 9.46
N MET A 89 -1.52 -20.82 10.42
CA MET A 89 -1.59 -20.15 11.70
C MET A 89 -1.38 -21.17 12.81
N GLU A 90 -0.38 -20.94 13.66
CA GLU A 90 -0.04 -21.80 14.80
C GLU A 90 -0.08 -20.99 16.09
N LYS A 91 -0.26 -21.65 17.24
CA LYS A 91 -0.15 -20.98 18.55
C LYS A 91 1.31 -20.64 18.82
N ALA A 92 1.58 -19.43 19.30
CA ALA A 92 2.93 -19.02 19.63
C ALA A 92 3.51 -19.90 20.76
N PRO A 93 4.75 -20.38 20.62
CA PRO A 93 5.42 -21.10 21.70
C PRO A 93 5.80 -20.11 22.81
N GLY A 94 5.05 -20.11 23.91
CA GLY A 94 5.33 -19.31 25.11
C GLY A 94 4.16 -18.46 25.60
N ASP A 95 3.35 -17.91 24.69
CA ASP A 95 2.12 -17.20 25.03
C ASP A 95 0.94 -17.76 24.23
N ARG A 96 0.06 -18.49 24.92
CA ARG A 96 -1.14 -19.12 24.34
C ARG A 96 -2.17 -18.11 23.80
N ARG A 97 -1.99 -16.81 24.07
CA ARG A 97 -2.85 -15.74 23.57
C ARG A 97 -2.41 -15.22 22.19
N ASN A 98 -1.19 -15.53 21.76
CA ASN A 98 -0.67 -15.08 20.48
C ASN A 98 -0.64 -16.20 19.44
N VAL A 99 -0.85 -15.82 18.19
CA VAL A 99 -0.76 -16.68 17.01
C VAL A 99 0.45 -16.27 16.19
N CYS A 100 1.05 -17.23 15.50
CA CYS A 100 2.16 -17.03 14.58
C CYS A 100 1.71 -17.43 13.17
N LEU A 101 1.93 -16.53 12.22
CA LEU A 101 1.64 -16.74 10.81
C LEU A 101 2.90 -17.17 10.08
N THR A 102 2.79 -18.22 9.26
CA THR A 102 3.90 -18.69 8.42
C THR A 102 3.37 -18.97 7.02
N ILE A 103 4.15 -18.59 6.00
CA ILE A 103 3.81 -18.86 4.60
C ILE A 103 3.93 -20.37 4.29
N LEU A 104 3.05 -20.87 3.43
CA LEU A 104 3.10 -22.24 2.90
C LEU A 104 3.77 -22.26 1.52
N PRO A 105 4.24 -23.43 1.03
CA PRO A 105 4.85 -23.54 -0.30
C PRO A 105 3.98 -22.97 -1.43
N ALA A 106 2.67 -23.20 -1.39
CA ALA A 106 1.73 -22.64 -2.36
C ALA A 106 1.72 -21.11 -2.36
N GLY A 107 1.77 -20.47 -1.18
CA GLY A 107 1.88 -19.02 -1.03
C GLY A 107 3.20 -18.48 -1.59
N ALA A 108 4.31 -19.16 -1.33
CA ALA A 108 5.62 -18.75 -1.84
C ALA A 108 5.69 -18.83 -3.37
N SER A 109 5.20 -19.92 -3.96
CA SER A 109 5.12 -20.10 -5.41
C SER A 109 4.21 -19.07 -6.08
N LEU A 110 3.14 -18.66 -5.41
CA LEU A 110 2.26 -17.61 -5.89
C LEU A 110 2.98 -16.25 -5.93
N LEU A 111 3.71 -15.88 -4.87
CA LEU A 111 4.45 -14.63 -4.84
C LEU A 111 5.53 -14.53 -5.92
N GLN A 112 6.14 -15.64 -6.33
CA GLN A 112 7.11 -15.63 -7.44
C GLN A 112 6.51 -15.28 -8.79
N GLN A 113 5.19 -15.37 -8.94
CA GLN A 113 4.48 -15.04 -10.18
C GLN A 113 4.08 -13.56 -10.25
N VAL A 114 4.24 -12.80 -9.17
CA VAL A 114 3.83 -11.40 -9.09
C VAL A 114 5.06 -10.49 -9.15
N PRO A 115 5.12 -9.52 -10.08
CA PRO A 115 6.15 -8.50 -10.07
C PRO A 115 5.93 -7.57 -8.86
N GLY A 116 6.98 -7.36 -8.07
CA GLY A 116 6.98 -6.31 -7.04
C GLY A 116 6.87 -4.90 -7.65
N PRO A 117 6.62 -3.87 -6.82
CA PRO A 117 6.54 -3.88 -5.36
C PRO A 117 5.19 -4.40 -4.83
N PHE A 118 5.21 -5.22 -3.77
CA PHE A 118 3.98 -5.78 -3.18
C PHE A 118 3.17 -4.77 -2.37
N GLU A 119 3.84 -3.82 -1.72
CA GLU A 119 3.21 -2.68 -1.01
C GLU A 119 2.54 -1.67 -1.96
N GLY A 120 2.86 -1.75 -3.26
CA GLY A 120 2.33 -0.87 -4.29
C GLY A 120 3.34 0.14 -4.82
N VAL A 121 2.99 0.76 -5.94
CA VAL A 121 3.88 1.69 -6.67
C VAL A 121 4.00 3.07 -6.02
N LEU A 122 3.01 3.49 -5.23
CA LEU A 122 3.03 4.80 -4.60
C LEU A 122 3.98 4.88 -3.39
N PRO A 123 3.99 3.91 -2.45
CA PRO A 123 5.00 3.89 -1.39
C PRO A 123 6.44 3.91 -1.94
N GLN A 124 6.73 3.10 -2.95
CA GLN A 124 8.03 3.09 -3.62
C GLN A 124 8.38 4.46 -4.24
N ALA A 125 7.42 5.08 -4.93
CA ALA A 125 7.62 6.39 -5.55
C ALA A 125 7.87 7.49 -4.50
N LEU A 126 7.11 7.50 -3.40
CA LEU A 126 7.28 8.43 -2.29
C LEU A 126 8.65 8.25 -1.61
N GLY A 127 9.07 7.01 -1.36
CA GLY A 127 10.38 6.68 -0.80
C GLY A 127 11.56 7.03 -1.71
N SER A 128 11.32 7.29 -3.00
CA SER A 128 12.34 7.72 -3.96
C SER A 128 12.47 9.25 -4.09
N LEU A 129 11.59 10.02 -3.45
CA LEU A 129 11.65 11.48 -3.45
C LEU A 129 12.78 11.98 -2.52
N SER A 130 13.33 13.16 -2.82
CA SER A 130 14.22 13.83 -1.87
C SER A 130 13.45 14.24 -0.60
N ALA A 131 14.13 14.27 0.55
CA ALA A 131 13.53 14.64 1.84
C ALA A 131 12.79 15.99 1.76
N ASP A 132 13.40 17.01 1.15
CA ASP A 132 12.78 18.33 0.97
C ASP A 132 11.49 18.27 0.13
N THR A 133 11.45 17.41 -0.88
CA THR A 133 10.27 17.26 -1.74
C THR A 133 9.16 16.54 -1.01
N LEU A 134 9.50 15.48 -0.29
CA LEU A 134 8.55 14.72 0.51
C LEU A 134 7.94 15.60 1.62
N GLN A 135 8.76 16.40 2.31
CA GLN A 135 8.29 17.30 3.36
C GLN A 135 7.35 18.39 2.83
N ARG A 136 7.63 18.97 1.66
CA ARG A 136 6.70 19.93 1.03
C ARG A 136 5.40 19.27 0.61
N LEU A 137 5.49 18.07 0.02
CA LEU A 137 4.31 17.32 -0.40
C LEU A 137 3.41 16.98 0.80
N ASP A 138 3.99 16.53 1.91
CA ASP A 138 3.30 16.25 3.16
C ASP A 138 2.56 17.49 3.70
N ALA A 139 3.25 18.63 3.79
CA ALA A 139 2.65 19.88 4.24
C ALA A 139 1.49 20.35 3.33
N ASP A 140 1.65 20.24 2.01
CA ASP A 140 0.62 20.64 1.04
C ASP A 140 -0.59 19.69 1.07
N LEU A 141 -0.36 18.38 1.26
CA LEU A 141 -1.43 17.40 1.45
C LEU A 141 -2.19 17.64 2.75
N GLY A 142 -1.51 17.95 3.85
CA GLY A 142 -2.12 18.30 5.12
C GLY A 142 -3.08 19.49 5.01
N GLN A 143 -2.68 20.54 4.28
CA GLN A 143 -3.57 21.68 3.99
C GLN A 143 -4.81 21.27 3.20
N LEU A 144 -4.64 20.42 2.17
CA LEU A 144 -5.76 19.93 1.36
C LEU A 144 -6.72 19.06 2.17
N ILE A 145 -6.20 18.15 3.00
CA ILE A 145 -7.00 17.28 3.87
C ILE A 145 -7.82 18.11 4.85
N GLY A 146 -7.21 19.14 5.47
CA GLY A 146 -7.92 20.07 6.35
C GLY A 146 -9.07 20.80 5.65
N LEU A 147 -8.91 21.18 4.38
CA LEU A 147 -9.98 21.80 3.59
C LEU A 147 -11.10 20.81 3.20
N LEU A 148 -10.78 19.52 3.06
CA LEU A 148 -11.77 18.48 2.73
C LEU A 148 -12.65 18.11 3.94
N ASN A 149 -12.25 18.48 5.16
CA ASN A 149 -12.82 17.95 6.41
C ASN A 149 -12.91 16.41 6.36
N ALA A 150 -11.88 15.77 5.80
CA ALA A 150 -11.87 14.33 5.65
C ALA A 150 -11.76 13.67 7.03
N ASP A 151 -12.39 12.50 7.17
CA ASP A 151 -12.23 11.67 8.36
C ASP A 151 -10.81 11.07 8.36
N GLU A 152 -9.98 11.48 9.33
CA GLU A 152 -8.60 11.00 9.51
C GLU A 152 -8.56 9.48 9.78
N ALA A 153 -9.68 8.84 10.15
CA ALA A 153 -9.76 7.39 10.25
C ALA A 153 -9.47 6.65 8.92
N ALA A 154 -9.49 7.35 7.78
CA ALA A 154 -9.12 6.80 6.48
C ALA A 154 -7.60 6.62 6.30
N GLU A 155 -6.76 7.20 7.15
CA GLU A 155 -5.29 7.06 7.11
C GLU A 155 -4.86 5.59 7.19
N GLU A 156 -5.56 4.78 7.99
CA GLU A 156 -5.26 3.36 8.21
C GLU A 156 -5.85 2.42 7.12
N THR A 157 -6.24 2.95 5.96
CA THR A 157 -6.75 2.13 4.85
C THR A 157 -5.64 1.92 3.82
N PRO A 158 -5.23 0.67 3.51
CA PRO A 158 -4.22 0.42 2.49
C PRO A 158 -4.67 0.99 1.16
N LEU A 159 -3.73 1.56 0.43
CA LEU A 159 -3.94 1.94 -0.97
C LEU A 159 -4.46 0.78 -1.84
N ALA A 160 -4.14 -0.46 -1.45
CA ALA A 160 -4.61 -1.66 -2.14
C ALA A 160 -6.10 -1.99 -1.90
N GLN A 161 -6.79 -1.28 -1.00
CA GLN A 161 -8.21 -1.43 -0.70
C GLN A 161 -9.07 -0.29 -1.25
N LEU A 162 -8.45 0.77 -1.77
CA LEU A 162 -9.10 1.91 -2.43
C LEU A 162 -9.40 1.63 -3.92
#